data_AF-A0AAD2FEU2-F1
#
_entry.id   AF-A0AAD2FEU2-F1
#
_cell.length_a   1.000
_cell.length_b   1.000
_cell.length_c   1.000
_cell.angle_alpha   90.00
_cell.angle_beta   90.00
_cell.angle_gamma   90.00
#
_symmetry.space_group_name_H-M   'P 1'
#
loop_
_entity.id
_entity.type
_entity.pdbx_description
1 polymer ?
#
loop_
_entity_poly.entity_id
_entity_poly.type
_entity_poly.pdbx_seq_one_letter_code
_entity_poly.pdbx_strand_id
1 'polypeptide(L)'
;MARFFKAFQQLLVVMILVNVGILHRQCCVVFGFPSSASSSFAHSRSTTQSTASSWSNPAYTKRSYPRQTCYYYSSHETEIAAYTFAFASSHIGMSAIRRDLIDRIGKFAQGWVGTGTKLPDFWPGDEAGQEIFPTQEIAGRQLYRILYTTVSFTTLGMGFAAYLHSLSDDIIAAAMIPTFDKVAVYYAVASLSGGISIASLINPSPLSLVPVYEQGSDSNGNGNDAIGVTTNNNGIRRNDSKKLQAYGLTRITRHPLILPVVPWGLTTAMIMGGQLRDFLLFGILSVYAIAGCAAQDLRVTKEEGSVGTVFDPDESLQGFFRETSFWPFQAILDSRQSREETAKEINWIALVAGTGIGFKIEEAFVSFLQSFAEIPIS
;
A
#
# COMPACT_ATOMS: atom_id res chain seq x y z
N MET A 1 -9.80 -19.04 -1.14
CA MET A 1 -8.69 -18.18 -1.61
C MET A 1 -8.65 -18.00 -3.13
N ALA A 2 -8.32 -19.02 -3.94
CA ALA A 2 -8.17 -18.84 -5.41
C ALA A 2 -9.38 -18.24 -6.15
N ARG A 3 -10.62 -18.62 -5.79
CA ARG A 3 -11.86 -18.03 -6.38
C ARG A 3 -12.08 -16.56 -5.98
N PHE A 4 -11.75 -16.21 -4.74
CA PHE A 4 -11.78 -14.83 -4.25
C PHE A 4 -10.77 -13.96 -5.01
N PHE A 5 -9.56 -14.48 -5.24
CA PHE A 5 -8.54 -13.78 -6.04
C PHE A 5 -8.93 -13.59 -7.50
N LYS A 6 -9.56 -14.58 -8.15
CA LYS A 6 -10.03 -14.43 -9.53
C LYS A 6 -11.12 -13.37 -9.65
N ALA A 7 -12.06 -13.34 -8.71
CA ALA A 7 -13.09 -12.30 -8.63
C ALA A 7 -12.48 -10.92 -8.35
N PHE A 8 -11.50 -10.85 -7.44
CA PHE A 8 -10.77 -9.61 -7.14
C PHE A 8 -9.97 -9.10 -8.34
N GLN A 9 -9.29 -9.97 -9.09
CA GLN A 9 -8.58 -9.58 -10.32
C GLN A 9 -9.52 -9.03 -11.40
N GLN A 10 -10.69 -9.66 -11.60
CA GLN A 10 -11.69 -9.16 -12.55
C GLN A 10 -12.25 -7.80 -12.11
N LEU A 11 -12.52 -7.63 -10.82
CA LEU A 11 -12.94 -6.36 -10.24
C LEU A 11 -11.84 -5.30 -10.42
N LEU A 12 -10.58 -5.65 -10.19
CA LEU A 12 -9.41 -4.77 -10.34
C LEU A 12 -9.25 -4.26 -11.77
N VAL A 13 -9.39 -5.13 -12.77
CA VAL A 13 -9.32 -4.73 -14.20
C VAL A 13 -10.46 -3.78 -14.54
N VAL A 14 -11.68 -4.07 -14.09
CA VAL A 14 -12.82 -3.16 -14.27
C VAL A 14 -12.56 -1.83 -13.58
N MET A 15 -12.05 -1.82 -12.35
CA MET A 15 -11.74 -0.59 -11.61
C MET A 15 -10.61 0.22 -12.25
N ILE A 16 -9.57 -0.42 -12.78
CA ILE A 16 -8.50 0.28 -13.52
C ILE A 16 -9.05 0.91 -14.80
N LEU A 17 -9.87 0.18 -15.57
CA LEU A 17 -10.48 0.71 -16.79
C LEU A 17 -11.47 1.84 -16.50
N VAL A 18 -12.25 1.72 -15.43
CA VAL A 18 -13.16 2.77 -14.96
C VAL A 18 -12.37 3.98 -14.48
N ASN A 19 -11.30 3.80 -13.71
CA ASN A 19 -10.44 4.89 -13.24
C ASN A 19 -9.71 5.59 -14.38
N VAL A 20 -9.21 4.87 -15.39
CA VAL A 20 -8.66 5.48 -16.61
C VAL A 20 -9.73 6.26 -17.36
N GLY A 21 -10.97 5.76 -17.41
CA GLY A 21 -12.12 6.49 -17.98
C GLY A 21 -12.51 7.74 -17.19
N ILE A 22 -12.44 7.70 -15.86
CA ILE A 22 -12.71 8.84 -14.96
C ILE A 22 -11.59 9.88 -15.04
N LEU A 23 -10.32 9.45 -15.00
CA LEU A 23 -9.14 10.31 -15.21
C LEU A 23 -9.19 10.97 -16.58
N HIS A 24 -9.59 10.25 -17.63
CA HIS A 24 -9.77 10.84 -18.96
C HIS A 24 -10.88 11.90 -18.96
N ARG A 25 -12.03 11.64 -18.30
CA ARG A 25 -13.12 12.63 -18.18
C ARG A 25 -12.72 13.86 -17.36
N GLN A 26 -12.01 13.69 -16.25
CA GLN A 26 -11.57 14.80 -15.41
C GLN A 26 -10.44 15.60 -16.07
N CYS A 27 -9.49 14.97 -16.77
CA CYS A 27 -8.51 15.68 -17.59
C CYS A 27 -9.19 16.50 -18.70
N CYS A 28 -10.24 15.98 -19.36
CA CYS A 28 -10.98 16.76 -20.35
C CYS A 28 -11.67 18.00 -19.75
N VAL A 29 -12.13 17.93 -18.50
CA VAL A 29 -12.74 19.08 -17.79
C VAL A 29 -11.69 20.10 -17.39
N VAL A 30 -10.53 19.66 -16.89
CA VAL A 30 -9.44 20.56 -16.45
C VAL A 30 -8.71 21.22 -17.62
N PHE A 31 -8.57 20.54 -18.76
CA PHE A 31 -7.91 21.07 -19.96
C PHE A 31 -8.87 21.76 -20.95
N GLY A 32 -10.12 22.02 -20.57
CA GLY A 32 -11.04 22.85 -21.34
C GLY A 32 -11.47 22.26 -22.69
N PHE A 33 -11.53 20.93 -22.83
CA PHE A 33 -12.13 20.33 -24.01
C PHE A 33 -13.66 20.48 -23.93
N PRO A 34 -14.31 21.17 -24.89
CA PRO A 34 -15.76 21.37 -24.83
C PRO A 34 -16.49 20.04 -25.01
N SER A 35 -17.17 19.58 -23.96
CA SER A 35 -18.08 18.43 -24.05
C SER A 35 -19.38 18.88 -24.72
N SER A 36 -19.48 18.70 -26.03
CA SER A 36 -20.70 18.92 -26.80
C SER A 36 -21.71 17.80 -26.53
N ALA A 37 -22.41 17.82 -25.39
CA ALA A 37 -23.63 17.03 -25.15
C ALA A 37 -24.36 17.49 -23.87
N SER A 38 -25.00 18.67 -23.92
CA SER A 38 -26.02 19.07 -22.94
C SER A 38 -27.38 19.09 -23.63
N SER A 39 -28.10 17.97 -23.59
CA SER A 39 -29.52 17.94 -23.97
C SER A 39 -30.36 18.38 -22.77
N SER A 40 -30.94 19.57 -22.88
CA SER A 40 -31.94 20.13 -21.97
C SER A 40 -33.15 19.20 -21.84
N PHE A 41 -33.48 18.79 -20.62
CA PHE A 41 -34.77 18.16 -20.31
C PHE A 41 -35.51 19.02 -19.29
N ALA A 42 -36.24 20.01 -19.80
CA ALA A 42 -37.19 20.80 -19.03
C ALA A 42 -38.50 19.99 -18.93
N HIS A 43 -38.90 19.60 -17.72
CA HIS A 43 -40.22 19.03 -17.46
C HIS A 43 -41.16 20.11 -16.92
N SER A 44 -42.01 20.61 -17.81
CA SER A 44 -43.24 21.35 -17.51
C SER A 44 -44.18 20.45 -16.71
N ARG A 45 -44.52 20.84 -15.48
CA ARG A 45 -45.64 20.24 -14.72
C ARG A 45 -46.89 21.08 -14.97
N SER A 46 -47.77 20.57 -15.82
CA SER A 46 -49.17 21.00 -15.86
C SER A 46 -49.92 20.42 -14.67
N THR A 47 -50.67 21.28 -13.99
CA THR A 47 -51.53 20.93 -12.86
C THR A 47 -52.92 20.65 -13.40
N THR A 48 -53.34 19.38 -13.39
CA THR A 48 -54.72 19.00 -13.68
C THR A 48 -55.35 18.45 -12.41
N GLN A 49 -56.16 19.26 -11.74
CA GLN A 49 -57.05 18.80 -10.67
C GLN A 49 -58.18 17.97 -11.30
N SER A 50 -58.27 16.70 -10.91
CA SER A 50 -59.43 15.85 -11.18
C SER A 50 -60.03 15.43 -9.84
N THR A 51 -61.25 15.94 -9.60
CA THR A 51 -62.15 15.53 -8.52
C THR A 51 -62.82 14.22 -8.92
N ALA A 52 -62.49 13.12 -8.25
CA ALA A 52 -63.20 11.85 -8.40
C ALA A 52 -63.51 11.22 -7.03
N SER A 53 -64.83 11.15 -6.81
CA SER A 53 -65.65 10.31 -5.95
C SER A 53 -65.01 9.22 -5.08
N SER A 54 -65.39 9.31 -3.79
CA SER A 54 -65.31 8.33 -2.73
C SER A 54 -65.93 6.97 -3.10
N TRP A 55 -65.08 5.94 -3.21
CA TRP A 55 -65.45 4.53 -3.07
C TRP A 55 -64.64 3.92 -1.93
N SER A 56 -65.35 3.45 -0.90
CA SER A 56 -64.79 2.78 0.28
C SER A 56 -64.27 1.39 -0.09
N ASN A 57 -62.97 1.28 -0.35
CA ASN A 57 -62.29 0.01 -0.59
C ASN A 57 -61.94 -0.69 0.74
N PRO A 58 -62.05 -2.03 0.80
CA PRO A 58 -61.77 -2.81 1.99
C PRO A 58 -60.29 -2.74 2.36
N ALA A 59 -60.03 -2.87 3.67
CA ALA A 59 -58.74 -2.68 4.33
C ALA A 59 -57.57 -3.45 3.69
N TYR A 60 -56.88 -2.81 2.75
CA TYR A 60 -55.54 -3.21 2.33
C TYR A 60 -54.57 -2.81 3.44
N THR A 61 -54.13 -3.77 4.24
CA THR A 61 -52.93 -3.63 5.08
C THR A 61 -51.74 -3.33 4.18
N LYS A 62 -51.41 -2.03 4.04
CA LYS A 62 -50.18 -1.57 3.38
C LYS A 62 -49.00 -2.25 4.06
N ARG A 63 -48.43 -3.28 3.44
CA ARG A 63 -47.09 -3.77 3.76
C ARG A 63 -46.15 -2.58 3.60
N SER A 64 -45.73 -2.01 4.73
CA SER A 64 -44.66 -1.03 4.76
C SER A 64 -43.38 -1.76 4.42
N TYR A 65 -42.97 -1.71 3.16
CA TYR A 65 -41.61 -2.13 2.79
C TYR A 65 -40.63 -1.23 3.56
N PRO A 66 -39.57 -1.80 4.16
CA PRO A 66 -38.56 -0.99 4.82
C PRO A 66 -38.06 0.05 3.81
N ARG A 67 -38.23 1.33 4.14
CA ARG A 67 -37.66 2.43 3.35
C ARG A 67 -36.19 2.13 3.20
N GLN A 68 -35.78 1.82 1.97
CA GLN A 68 -34.39 1.61 1.62
C GLN A 68 -33.70 2.96 1.78
N THR A 69 -33.01 3.15 2.91
CA THR A 69 -32.22 4.35 3.16
C THR A 69 -31.11 4.36 2.13
N CYS A 70 -31.28 5.12 1.04
CA CYS A 70 -30.17 5.42 0.16
C CYS A 70 -29.22 6.31 0.95
N TYR A 71 -28.10 5.75 1.39
CA TYR A 71 -26.99 6.54 1.91
C TYR A 71 -26.43 7.33 0.73
N TYR A 72 -26.74 8.63 0.71
CA TYR A 72 -26.12 9.55 -0.24
C TYR A 72 -24.73 9.88 0.29
N TYR A 73 -23.70 9.38 -0.40
CA TYR A 73 -22.32 9.81 -0.16
C TYR A 73 -22.20 11.28 -0.55
N SER A 74 -21.45 12.04 0.24
CA SER A 74 -20.99 13.37 -0.17
C SER A 74 -20.09 13.27 -1.42
N SER A 75 -19.93 14.38 -2.13
CA SER A 75 -18.98 14.47 -3.24
C SER A 75 -17.57 14.11 -2.77
N HIS A 76 -17.16 14.61 -1.61
CA HIS A 76 -15.83 14.35 -1.04
C HIS A 76 -15.62 12.88 -0.69
N GLU A 77 -16.58 12.23 -0.04
CA GLU A 77 -16.48 10.79 0.25
C GLU A 77 -16.35 9.96 -1.03
N THR A 78 -17.07 10.34 -2.08
CA THR A 78 -16.96 9.68 -3.39
C THR A 78 -15.55 9.86 -3.98
N GLU A 79 -14.97 11.05 -3.88
CA GLU A 79 -13.61 11.33 -4.37
C GLU A 79 -12.54 10.60 -3.55
N ILE A 80 -12.62 10.65 -2.21
CA ILE A 80 -11.72 9.93 -1.31
C ILE A 80 -11.73 8.45 -1.63
N ALA A 81 -12.93 7.86 -1.75
CA ALA A 81 -13.08 6.45 -2.11
C ALA A 81 -12.47 6.15 -3.47
N ALA A 82 -12.83 6.93 -4.51
CA ALA A 82 -12.36 6.72 -5.87
C ALA A 82 -10.82 6.75 -5.97
N TYR A 83 -10.19 7.78 -5.40
CA TYR A 83 -8.73 7.92 -5.43
C TYR A 83 -8.00 6.88 -4.58
N THR A 84 -8.51 6.56 -3.39
CA THR A 84 -7.89 5.54 -2.53
C THR A 84 -8.02 4.13 -3.14
N PHE A 85 -9.15 3.83 -3.78
CA PHE A 85 -9.30 2.60 -4.58
C PHE A 85 -8.41 2.62 -5.83
N ALA A 86 -8.26 3.75 -6.51
CA ALA A 86 -7.35 3.89 -7.65
C ALA A 86 -5.90 3.63 -7.24
N PHE A 87 -5.48 4.17 -6.09
CA PHE A 87 -4.18 3.86 -5.48
C PHE A 87 -4.02 2.37 -5.22
N ALA A 88 -4.94 1.77 -4.44
CA ALA A 88 -4.85 0.37 -4.06
C ALA A 88 -4.83 -0.55 -5.29
N SER A 89 -5.71 -0.30 -6.26
CA SER A 89 -5.85 -1.13 -7.46
C SER A 89 -4.68 -1.00 -8.42
N SER A 90 -4.20 0.22 -8.67
CA SER A 90 -3.03 0.45 -9.53
C SER A 90 -1.77 -0.13 -8.91
N HIS A 91 -1.57 0.02 -7.60
CA HIS A 91 -0.39 -0.49 -6.89
C HIS A 91 -0.33 -2.02 -6.91
N ILE A 92 -1.46 -2.71 -6.68
CA ILE A 92 -1.55 -4.17 -6.79
C ILE A 92 -1.44 -4.62 -8.25
N GLY A 93 -2.15 -3.96 -9.17
CA GLY A 93 -2.19 -4.29 -10.58
C GLY A 93 -0.81 -4.18 -11.24
N MET A 94 -0.13 -3.04 -11.08
CA MET A 94 1.23 -2.84 -11.58
C MET A 94 2.24 -3.81 -10.98
N SER A 95 2.03 -4.25 -9.73
CA SER A 95 2.86 -5.29 -9.10
C SER A 95 2.65 -6.66 -9.76
N ALA A 96 1.41 -6.99 -10.16
CA ALA A 96 1.07 -8.25 -10.82
C ALA A 96 1.61 -8.35 -12.25
N ILE A 97 1.63 -7.26 -13.02
CA ILE A 97 2.18 -7.22 -14.39
C ILE A 97 3.59 -6.61 -14.45
N ARG A 98 4.31 -6.62 -13.32
CA ARG A 98 5.59 -5.92 -13.16
C ARG A 98 6.64 -6.33 -14.20
N ARG A 99 6.80 -7.63 -14.45
CA ARG A 99 7.81 -8.16 -15.38
C ARG A 99 7.56 -7.65 -16.79
N ASP A 100 6.33 -7.81 -17.28
CA ASP A 100 5.92 -7.32 -18.60
C ASP A 100 6.10 -5.80 -18.75
N LEU A 101 5.78 -5.02 -17.72
CA LEU A 101 6.00 -3.57 -17.72
C LEU A 101 7.49 -3.23 -17.77
N ILE A 102 8.32 -3.86 -16.94
CA ILE A 102 9.78 -3.68 -16.95
C ILE A 102 10.35 -4.00 -18.33
N ASP A 103 9.96 -5.12 -18.94
CA ASP A 103 10.48 -5.53 -20.24
C ASP A 103 10.07 -4.56 -21.35
N ARG A 104 8.81 -4.11 -21.37
CA ARG A 104 8.31 -3.14 -22.36
C ARG A 104 8.97 -1.77 -22.20
N ILE A 105 9.07 -1.28 -20.97
CA ILE A 105 9.72 0.00 -20.66
C ILE A 105 11.22 -0.07 -20.97
N GLY A 106 11.87 -1.19 -20.67
CA GLY A 106 13.26 -1.43 -21.01
C GLY A 106 13.50 -1.39 -22.52
N LYS A 107 12.66 -2.06 -23.32
CA LYS A 107 12.71 -1.99 -24.81
C LYS A 107 12.54 -0.56 -25.32
N PHE A 108 11.60 0.18 -24.74
CA PHE A 108 11.40 1.60 -25.06
C PHE A 108 12.65 2.44 -24.74
N ALA A 109 13.34 2.14 -23.65
CA ALA A 109 14.55 2.84 -23.21
C ALA A 109 15.85 2.39 -23.90
N GLN A 110 15.79 1.52 -24.92
CA GLN A 110 16.99 0.96 -25.56
C GLN A 110 17.98 2.02 -26.08
N GLY A 111 17.47 3.18 -26.54
CA GLY A 111 18.31 4.30 -26.97
C GLY A 111 19.06 5.04 -25.85
N TRP A 112 18.77 4.75 -24.58
CA TRP A 112 19.42 5.35 -23.42
C TRP A 112 20.39 4.40 -22.70
N VAL A 113 20.37 3.12 -23.08
CA VAL A 113 21.22 2.07 -22.49
C VAL A 113 22.66 2.23 -22.99
N GLY A 114 23.63 2.16 -22.08
CA GLY A 114 25.05 2.21 -22.44
C GLY A 114 25.53 3.59 -22.92
N THR A 115 24.81 4.67 -22.60
CA THR A 115 25.21 6.04 -22.96
C THR A 115 26.40 6.54 -22.16
N GLY A 116 26.84 5.82 -21.13
CA GLY A 116 27.89 6.25 -20.22
C GLY A 116 27.44 7.35 -19.25
N THR A 117 26.14 7.65 -19.18
CA THR A 117 25.60 8.64 -18.25
C THR A 117 25.69 8.09 -16.82
N LYS A 118 26.54 8.70 -16.01
CA LYS A 118 26.78 8.30 -14.62
C LYS A 118 25.88 9.07 -13.65
N LEU A 119 25.44 8.38 -12.61
CA LEU A 119 24.90 8.96 -11.39
C LEU A 119 26.00 9.77 -10.68
N PRO A 120 25.63 10.77 -9.87
CA PRO A 120 26.58 11.47 -9.02
C PRO A 120 27.32 10.52 -8.07
N ASP A 121 28.58 10.85 -7.74
CA ASP A 121 29.46 9.98 -6.96
C ASP A 121 28.91 9.61 -5.56
N PHE A 122 28.03 10.46 -5.01
CA PHE A 122 27.40 10.24 -3.70
C PHE A 122 26.23 9.23 -3.76
N TRP A 123 25.77 8.84 -4.95
CA TRP A 123 24.70 7.86 -5.07
C TRP A 123 25.26 6.47 -4.83
N PRO A 124 24.69 5.67 -3.91
CA PRO A 124 25.14 4.30 -3.69
C PRO A 124 24.90 3.49 -4.95
N GLY A 125 25.98 3.25 -5.71
CA GLY A 125 25.97 2.42 -6.91
C GLY A 125 25.82 0.95 -6.55
N ASP A 126 25.27 0.16 -7.49
CA ASP A 126 25.36 -1.30 -7.42
C ASP A 126 26.74 -1.75 -7.94
N GLU A 127 27.08 -3.02 -7.73
CA GLU A 127 28.31 -3.67 -8.22
C GLU A 127 28.59 -3.45 -9.73
N ALA A 128 27.59 -3.09 -10.53
CA ALA A 128 27.65 -2.73 -11.96
C ALA A 128 28.20 -1.32 -12.25
N GLY A 129 28.51 -0.51 -11.22
CA GLY A 129 29.00 0.86 -11.36
C GLY A 129 27.91 1.92 -11.23
N GLN A 130 28.28 3.18 -11.47
CA GLN A 130 27.38 4.34 -11.34
C GLN A 130 26.60 4.67 -12.61
N GLU A 131 26.59 3.82 -13.64
CA GLU A 131 25.82 4.13 -14.83
C GLU A 131 24.31 4.09 -14.52
N ILE A 132 23.55 5.06 -15.05
CA ILE A 132 22.10 5.15 -14.82
C ILE A 132 21.38 3.96 -15.48
N PHE A 133 21.78 3.62 -16.71
CA PHE A 133 21.16 2.59 -17.54
C PHE A 133 22.21 1.66 -18.19
N PRO A 134 22.93 0.84 -17.39
CA PRO A 134 23.96 -0.07 -17.91
C PRO A 134 23.37 -1.18 -18.78
N THR A 135 22.17 -1.64 -18.46
CA THR A 135 21.45 -2.67 -19.23
C THR A 135 19.99 -2.29 -19.45
N GLN A 136 19.38 -2.88 -20.48
CA GLN A 136 17.96 -2.70 -20.78
C GLN A 136 17.06 -3.10 -19.61
N GLU A 137 17.43 -4.17 -18.88
CA GLU A 137 16.68 -4.65 -17.72
C GLU A 137 16.74 -3.65 -16.56
N ILE A 138 17.93 -3.13 -16.25
CA ILE A 138 18.12 -2.13 -15.20
C ILE A 138 17.36 -0.84 -15.56
N ALA A 139 17.43 -0.39 -16.81
CA ALA A 139 16.66 0.75 -17.30
C ALA A 139 15.15 0.54 -17.13
N GLY A 140 14.63 -0.62 -17.55
CA GLY A 140 13.24 -0.99 -17.36
C GLY A 140 12.82 -0.98 -15.88
N ARG A 141 13.66 -1.50 -14.99
CA ARG A 141 13.42 -1.52 -13.53
C ARG A 141 13.35 -0.12 -12.93
N GLN A 142 14.28 0.78 -13.29
CA GLN A 142 14.30 2.14 -12.76
C GLN A 142 13.14 2.97 -13.27
N LEU A 143 12.87 2.94 -14.57
CA LEU A 143 11.74 3.66 -15.17
C LEU A 143 10.39 3.12 -14.66
N TYR A 144 10.26 1.80 -14.47
CA TYR A 144 9.10 1.21 -13.79
C TYR A 144 8.92 1.78 -12.38
N ARG A 145 9.98 1.89 -11.57
CA ARG A 145 9.90 2.47 -10.22
C ARG A 145 9.45 3.93 -10.24
N ILE A 146 9.95 4.73 -11.19
CA ILE A 146 9.53 6.12 -11.36
C ILE A 146 8.04 6.19 -11.71
N LEU A 147 7.60 5.44 -12.72
CA LEU A 147 6.20 5.38 -13.14
C LEU A 147 5.30 4.94 -11.99
N TYR A 148 5.68 3.85 -11.32
CA TYR A 148 4.97 3.29 -10.19
C TYR A 148 4.82 4.28 -9.04
N THR A 149 5.92 4.96 -8.68
CA THR A 149 5.93 5.98 -7.62
C THR A 149 5.05 7.16 -8.00
N THR A 150 5.13 7.62 -9.26
CA THR A 150 4.32 8.74 -9.76
C THR A 150 2.83 8.40 -9.68
N VAL A 151 2.41 7.24 -10.20
CA VAL A 151 1.00 6.82 -10.16
C VAL A 151 0.52 6.66 -8.72
N SER A 152 1.33 6.04 -7.86
CA SER A 152 0.99 5.82 -6.45
C SER A 152 0.87 7.14 -5.68
N PHE A 153 1.83 8.04 -5.86
CA PHE A 153 1.86 9.34 -5.20
C PHE A 153 0.70 10.22 -5.66
N THR A 154 0.43 10.30 -6.96
CA THR A 154 -0.69 11.09 -7.48
C THR A 154 -2.03 10.56 -6.99
N THR A 155 -2.28 9.25 -7.09
CA THR A 155 -3.57 8.68 -6.67
C THR A 155 -3.81 8.80 -5.17
N LEU A 156 -2.82 8.47 -4.34
CA LEU A 156 -2.95 8.60 -2.88
C LEU A 156 -2.98 10.06 -2.44
N GLY A 157 -2.14 10.92 -3.03
CA GLY A 157 -2.08 12.34 -2.73
C GLY A 157 -3.39 13.06 -3.05
N MET A 158 -4.05 12.73 -4.17
CA MET A 158 -5.37 13.26 -4.49
C MET A 158 -6.46 12.75 -3.53
N GLY A 159 -6.42 11.48 -3.13
CA GLY A 159 -7.32 10.95 -2.10
C GLY A 159 -7.14 11.63 -0.74
N PHE A 160 -5.89 11.92 -0.37
CA PHE A 160 -5.56 12.65 0.85
C PHE A 160 -5.98 14.13 0.76
N ALA A 161 -5.80 14.79 -0.38
CA ALA A 161 -6.25 16.17 -0.57
C ALA A 161 -7.78 16.29 -0.46
N ALA A 162 -8.53 15.37 -1.09
CA ALA A 162 -9.98 15.31 -0.95
C ALA A 162 -10.40 15.05 0.50
N TYR A 163 -9.64 14.24 1.24
CA TYR A 163 -9.86 14.03 2.67
C TYR A 163 -9.65 15.32 3.48
N LEU A 164 -8.56 16.06 3.25
CA LEU A 164 -8.32 17.34 3.92
C LEU A 164 -9.42 18.38 3.61
N HIS A 165 -9.88 18.46 2.36
CA HIS A 165 -11.01 19.32 1.99
C HIS A 165 -12.30 18.91 2.70
N SER A 166 -12.54 17.60 2.87
CA SER A 166 -13.70 17.12 3.62
C SER A 166 -13.64 17.47 5.10
N LEU A 167 -12.44 17.61 5.68
CA LEU A 167 -12.26 18.04 7.07
C LEU A 167 -12.56 19.54 7.23
N SER A 168 -12.19 20.38 6.26
CA SER A 168 -12.45 21.82 6.34
C SER A 168 -13.92 22.19 6.16
N ASP A 169 -14.66 21.41 5.37
CA ASP A 169 -16.06 21.71 5.03
C ASP A 169 -17.05 21.30 6.13
N ASP A 170 -16.65 20.41 7.04
CA ASP A 170 -17.54 19.81 8.05
C ASP A 170 -17.18 20.24 9.47
N ILE A 171 -17.59 21.47 9.80
CA ILE A 171 -17.41 22.10 11.12
C ILE A 171 -17.99 21.24 12.25
N ILE A 172 -19.10 20.53 11.99
CA ILE A 172 -19.75 19.69 13.01
C ILE A 172 -18.86 18.48 13.31
N ALA A 173 -18.31 17.86 12.27
CA ALA A 173 -17.41 16.75 12.46
C ALA A 173 -16.07 17.13 13.10
N ALA A 174 -15.55 18.34 12.85
CA ALA A 174 -14.39 18.87 13.56
C ALA A 174 -14.60 18.88 15.08
N ALA A 175 -15.81 19.25 15.52
CA ALA A 175 -16.19 19.24 16.93
C ALA A 175 -16.38 17.82 17.51
N MET A 176 -16.43 16.78 16.68
CA MET A 176 -16.60 15.38 17.11
C MET A 176 -15.28 14.62 17.29
N ILE A 177 -14.12 15.26 17.07
CA ILE A 177 -12.83 14.61 17.32
C ILE A 177 -12.73 14.27 18.81
N PRO A 178 -12.57 12.98 19.18
CA PRO A 178 -12.59 12.59 20.58
C PRO A 178 -11.40 13.16 21.34
N THR A 179 -11.62 13.49 22.62
CA THR A 179 -10.54 13.83 23.55
C THR A 179 -9.56 12.66 23.70
N PHE A 180 -8.27 12.95 23.94
CA PHE A 180 -7.22 11.95 24.05
C PHE A 180 -7.61 10.76 24.95
N ASP A 181 -8.22 11.00 26.11
CA ASP A 181 -8.65 9.95 27.05
C ASP A 181 -9.59 8.90 26.42
N LYS A 182 -10.40 9.30 25.44
CA LYS A 182 -11.34 8.41 24.74
C LYS A 182 -10.66 7.57 23.65
N VAL A 183 -9.51 8.03 23.16
CA VAL A 183 -8.78 7.41 22.02
C VAL A 183 -7.37 6.95 22.40
N ALA A 184 -6.99 7.01 23.68
CA ALA A 184 -5.65 6.65 24.14
C ALA A 184 -5.24 5.23 23.74
N VAL A 185 -6.18 4.28 23.76
CA VAL A 185 -5.92 2.90 23.30
C VAL A 185 -5.63 2.83 21.80
N TYR A 186 -6.29 3.66 21.00
CA TYR A 186 -6.05 3.75 19.56
C TYR A 186 -4.68 4.36 19.27
N TYR A 187 -4.29 5.42 19.99
CA TYR A 187 -2.94 5.98 19.91
C TYR A 187 -1.87 4.94 20.28
N ALA A 188 -2.09 4.16 21.35
CA ALA A 188 -1.15 3.11 21.74
C ALA A 188 -0.99 2.06 20.64
N VAL A 189 -2.08 1.64 20.01
CA VAL A 189 -2.06 0.67 18.90
C VAL A 189 -1.40 1.27 17.64
N ALA A 190 -1.72 2.50 17.27
CA ALA A 190 -1.10 3.19 16.14
C ALA A 190 0.42 3.35 16.36
N SER A 191 0.82 3.76 17.57
CA SER A 191 2.23 3.93 17.96
C SER A 191 2.98 2.61 17.95
N LEU A 192 2.39 1.54 18.50
CA LEU A 192 2.97 0.21 18.46
C LEU A 192 3.13 -0.28 17.02
N SER A 193 2.15 -0.02 16.17
CA SER A 193 2.20 -0.35 14.74
C SER A 193 3.37 0.36 14.04
N GLY A 194 3.53 1.67 14.28
CA GLY A 194 4.68 2.43 13.80
C GLY A 194 6.01 1.88 14.32
N GLY A 195 6.05 1.48 15.60
CA GLY A 195 7.22 0.84 16.20
C GLY A 195 7.58 -0.51 15.58
N ILE A 196 6.60 -1.35 15.27
CA ILE A 196 6.82 -2.62 14.56
C ILE A 196 7.35 -2.34 13.15
N SER A 197 6.78 -1.39 12.41
CA SER A 197 7.28 -1.01 11.08
C SER A 197 8.72 -0.51 11.14
N ILE A 198 9.06 0.39 12.08
CA ILE A 198 10.44 0.90 12.25
C ILE A 198 11.41 -0.23 12.65
N ALA A 199 11.04 -1.07 13.62
CA ALA A 199 11.85 -2.20 14.04
C ALA A 199 12.03 -3.25 12.92
N SER A 200 11.06 -3.36 12.00
CA SER A 200 11.18 -4.25 10.85
C SER A 200 12.18 -3.76 9.80
N LEU A 201 12.49 -2.46 9.75
CA LEU A 201 13.49 -1.89 8.82
C LEU A 201 14.91 -2.39 9.14
N ILE A 202 15.19 -2.66 10.42
CA ILE A 202 16.47 -3.19 10.87
C ILE A 202 16.49 -4.73 10.92
N ASN A 203 15.35 -5.39 10.71
CA ASN A 203 15.27 -6.84 10.75
C ASN A 203 15.64 -7.42 9.37
N PRO A 204 16.61 -8.35 9.27
CA PRO A 204 16.83 -9.10 8.04
C PRO A 204 15.53 -9.84 7.67
N SER A 205 15.04 -9.58 6.47
CA SER A 205 13.79 -10.15 5.94
C SER A 205 13.94 -10.29 4.43
N PRO A 206 13.26 -11.25 3.77
CA PRO A 206 13.30 -11.36 2.31
C PRO A 206 12.70 -10.14 1.62
N LEU A 207 11.93 -9.35 2.38
CA LEU A 207 11.32 -8.11 1.97
C LEU A 207 12.06 -6.88 2.53
N SER A 208 13.12 -7.07 3.33
CA SER A 208 13.95 -5.96 3.81
C SER A 208 14.76 -5.38 2.65
N LEU A 209 14.77 -4.06 2.57
CA LEU A 209 15.57 -3.30 1.61
C LEU A 209 17.06 -3.35 1.94
N VAL A 210 17.44 -3.81 3.14
CA VAL A 210 18.83 -3.83 3.58
C VAL A 210 19.52 -5.06 2.96
N PRO A 211 20.51 -4.87 2.06
CA PRO A 211 21.38 -5.97 1.64
C PRO A 211 22.15 -6.51 2.86
N VAL A 212 22.18 -7.83 3.00
CA VAL A 212 23.01 -8.49 4.03
C VAL A 212 24.36 -8.78 3.40
N TYR A 213 25.39 -8.28 4.05
CA TYR A 213 26.76 -8.35 3.61
C TYR A 213 27.55 -9.23 4.56
N GLU A 214 28.29 -10.19 4.01
CA GLU A 214 29.22 -11.03 4.77
C GLU A 214 30.64 -10.65 4.41
N GLN A 215 31.46 -10.50 5.45
CA GLN A 215 32.88 -10.34 5.28
C GLN A 215 33.42 -11.66 4.73
N GLY A 216 33.86 -11.65 3.47
CA GLY A 216 34.49 -12.78 2.82
C GLY A 216 35.64 -13.20 3.71
N SER A 217 35.45 -14.32 4.40
CA SER A 217 36.53 -14.94 5.13
C SER A 217 37.51 -15.38 4.05
N ASP A 218 38.65 -14.69 3.98
CA ASP A 218 39.81 -15.07 3.18
C ASP A 218 40.19 -16.48 3.65
N SER A 219 39.51 -17.46 3.07
CA SER A 219 39.69 -18.86 3.36
C SER A 219 41.06 -19.16 2.79
N ASN A 220 42.03 -19.23 3.71
CA ASN A 220 43.42 -19.54 3.51
C ASN A 220 43.69 -20.18 2.15
N GLY A 221 44.36 -19.43 1.30
CA GLY A 221 44.74 -19.85 -0.03
C GLY A 221 45.45 -21.20 0.01
N ASN A 222 44.79 -22.20 -0.56
CA ASN A 222 45.51 -23.24 -1.28
C ASN A 222 45.19 -23.01 -2.75
N GLY A 223 46.10 -22.29 -3.40
CA GLY A 223 45.96 -21.82 -4.76
C GLY A 223 45.87 -22.98 -5.75
N ASN A 224 45.02 -22.79 -6.76
CA ASN A 224 45.34 -23.09 -8.17
C ASN A 224 44.22 -22.76 -9.16
N ASP A 225 43.12 -22.13 -8.75
CA ASP A 225 42.09 -21.69 -9.71
C ASP A 225 42.35 -20.25 -10.17
N ALA A 226 43.28 -20.15 -11.12
CA ALA A 226 43.42 -18.98 -11.97
C ALA A 226 42.29 -18.94 -13.00
N ILE A 227 41.49 -17.87 -12.99
CA ILE A 227 41.19 -17.00 -14.15
C ILE A 227 40.15 -15.94 -13.73
N GLY A 228 40.69 -14.77 -13.36
CA GLY A 228 40.25 -13.43 -13.77
C GLY A 228 38.84 -12.95 -13.44
N VAL A 229 38.67 -12.31 -12.27
CA VAL A 229 38.25 -10.90 -12.11
C VAL A 229 38.79 -10.42 -10.74
N THR A 230 39.93 -9.74 -10.74
CA THR A 230 40.51 -9.10 -9.54
C THR A 230 39.94 -7.68 -9.40
N THR A 231 38.82 -7.54 -8.69
CA THR A 231 38.39 -6.28 -8.08
C THR A 231 38.79 -6.29 -6.61
N ASN A 232 39.82 -5.51 -6.27
CA ASN A 232 40.35 -5.30 -4.92
C ASN A 232 39.36 -4.51 -4.02
N ASN A 233 38.15 -5.03 -3.82
CA ASN A 233 37.24 -4.53 -2.80
C ASN A 233 37.24 -5.53 -1.65
N ASN A 234 37.64 -5.07 -0.46
CA ASN A 234 37.53 -5.78 0.82
C ASN A 234 36.31 -6.71 0.77
N GLY A 235 36.53 -8.03 0.77
CA GLY A 235 35.66 -9.08 0.21
C GLY A 235 34.25 -9.21 0.79
N ILE A 236 33.50 -8.12 0.89
CA ILE A 236 32.14 -8.06 1.35
C ILE A 236 31.27 -8.66 0.25
N ARG A 237 30.79 -9.88 0.45
CA ARG A 237 29.87 -10.56 -0.46
C ARG A 237 28.45 -10.40 0.05
N ARG A 238 27.51 -10.12 -0.85
CA ARG A 238 26.09 -10.13 -0.52
C ARG A 238 25.65 -11.57 -0.22
N ASN A 239 25.15 -11.84 0.99
CA ASN A 239 24.56 -13.13 1.36
C ASN A 239 23.05 -12.97 1.60
N ASP A 240 22.26 -13.23 0.55
CA ASP A 240 20.80 -13.18 0.65
C ASP A 240 20.18 -14.43 1.32
N SER A 241 20.95 -15.48 1.62
CA SER A 241 20.41 -16.71 2.27
C SER A 241 19.83 -16.43 3.66
N LYS A 242 20.44 -15.52 4.42
CA LYS A 242 19.94 -15.07 5.72
C LYS A 242 18.58 -14.37 5.63
N LYS A 243 18.25 -13.81 4.48
CA LYS A 243 16.93 -13.19 4.27
C LYS A 243 15.82 -14.22 4.18
N LEU A 244 16.13 -15.50 3.91
CA LEU A 244 15.12 -16.56 3.81
C LEU A 244 14.92 -17.31 5.12
N GLN A 245 15.63 -16.97 6.19
CA GLN A 245 15.44 -17.56 7.50
C GLN A 245 14.35 -16.79 8.26
N ALA A 246 13.44 -17.52 8.90
CA ALA A 246 12.48 -16.92 9.82
C ALA A 246 13.22 -16.40 11.06
N TYR A 247 13.44 -15.09 11.14
CA TYR A 247 14.20 -14.44 12.21
C TYR A 247 13.52 -13.17 12.73
N GLY A 248 13.55 -12.98 14.05
CA GLY A 248 13.02 -11.81 14.74
C GLY A 248 11.53 -11.61 14.46
N LEU A 249 11.14 -10.41 14.01
CA LEU A 249 9.73 -10.07 13.72
C LEU A 249 9.11 -10.92 12.59
N THR A 250 9.92 -11.54 11.72
CA THR A 250 9.37 -12.42 10.66
C THR A 250 8.78 -13.72 11.21
N ARG A 251 9.16 -14.12 12.44
CA ARG A 251 8.52 -15.25 13.15
C ARG A 251 7.09 -14.93 13.62
N ILE A 252 6.78 -13.66 13.86
CA ILE A 252 5.42 -13.21 14.21
C ILE A 252 4.55 -13.17 12.95
N THR A 253 5.04 -12.52 11.90
CA THR A 253 4.40 -12.50 10.59
C THR A 253 5.46 -12.34 9.51
N ARG A 254 5.26 -12.99 8.37
CA ARG A 254 6.08 -12.85 7.17
C ARG A 254 6.10 -11.42 6.58
N HIS A 255 5.15 -10.56 6.96
CA HIS A 255 5.03 -9.18 6.46
C HIS A 255 5.14 -8.12 7.57
N PRO A 256 6.23 -8.11 8.37
CA PRO A 256 6.32 -7.27 9.56
C PRO A 256 6.40 -5.77 9.25
N LEU A 257 6.74 -5.40 8.00
CA LEU A 257 6.82 -4.00 7.58
C LEU A 257 5.46 -3.41 7.18
N ILE A 258 4.66 -4.19 6.43
CA ILE A 258 3.43 -3.70 5.79
C ILE A 258 2.19 -4.02 6.62
N LEU A 259 2.10 -5.18 7.27
CA LEU A 259 0.90 -5.52 8.04
C LEU A 259 0.60 -4.60 9.23
N PRO A 260 1.56 -3.93 9.89
CA PRO A 260 1.22 -2.92 10.91
C PRO A 260 0.39 -1.75 10.38
N VAL A 261 0.38 -1.51 9.06
CA VAL A 261 -0.51 -0.50 8.43
C VAL A 261 -1.99 -0.83 8.68
N VAL A 262 -2.35 -2.09 8.89
CA VAL A 262 -3.74 -2.51 9.15
C VAL A 262 -4.27 -1.97 10.49
N PRO A 263 -3.68 -2.31 11.65
CA PRO A 263 -4.09 -1.72 12.91
C PRO A 263 -3.87 -0.20 12.93
N TRP A 264 -2.79 0.32 12.34
CA TRP A 264 -2.58 1.77 12.24
C TRP A 264 -3.74 2.47 11.51
N GLY A 265 -4.10 2.06 10.30
CA GLY A 265 -5.15 2.72 9.52
C GLY A 265 -6.52 2.64 10.20
N LEU A 266 -6.89 1.48 10.76
CA LEU A 266 -8.15 1.34 11.48
C LEU A 266 -8.20 2.21 12.74
N THR A 267 -7.11 2.29 13.50
CA THR A 267 -7.08 3.09 14.73
C THR A 267 -6.98 4.58 14.44
N THR A 268 -6.26 4.98 13.40
CA THR A 268 -6.24 6.36 12.89
C THR A 268 -7.64 6.81 12.48
N ALA A 269 -8.40 5.95 11.79
CA ALA A 269 -9.79 6.27 11.46
C ALA A 269 -10.64 6.54 12.72
N MET A 270 -10.44 5.76 13.78
CA MET A 270 -11.14 5.94 15.05
C MET A 270 -10.66 7.20 15.81
N ILE A 271 -9.37 7.52 15.76
CA ILE A 271 -8.80 8.74 16.35
C ILE A 271 -9.42 9.99 15.68
N MET A 272 -9.64 9.95 14.37
CA MET A 272 -10.24 11.06 13.60
C MET A 272 -11.76 11.20 13.76
N GLY A 273 -12.40 10.35 14.57
CA GLY A 273 -13.84 10.41 14.86
C GLY A 273 -14.65 9.26 14.30
N GLY A 274 -14.03 8.33 13.55
CA GLY A 274 -14.67 7.11 13.06
C GLY A 274 -15.76 7.35 12.04
N GLN A 275 -15.67 8.45 11.28
CA GLN A 275 -16.63 8.79 10.24
C GLN A 275 -16.35 8.00 8.97
N LEU A 276 -17.33 7.97 8.08
CA LEU A 276 -17.23 7.21 6.84
C LEU A 276 -16.02 7.63 6.01
N ARG A 277 -15.77 8.95 5.85
CA ARG A 277 -14.58 9.48 5.18
C ARG A 277 -13.26 8.97 5.77
N ASP A 278 -13.16 8.80 7.09
CA ASP A 278 -11.95 8.33 7.76
C ASP A 278 -11.68 6.87 7.39
N PHE A 279 -12.74 6.05 7.37
CA PHE A 279 -12.67 4.66 6.91
C PHE A 279 -12.44 4.54 5.40
N LEU A 280 -12.95 5.47 4.59
CA LEU A 280 -12.71 5.47 3.15
C LEU A 280 -11.23 5.72 2.83
N LEU A 281 -10.54 6.58 3.58
CA LEU A 281 -9.10 6.74 3.41
C LEU A 281 -8.33 5.62 4.13
N PHE A 282 -8.35 5.62 5.46
CA PHE A 282 -7.46 4.78 6.27
C PHE A 282 -7.92 3.31 6.33
N GLY A 283 -9.23 3.07 6.28
CA GLY A 283 -9.78 1.71 6.21
C GLY A 283 -9.47 1.02 4.88
N ILE A 284 -9.61 1.72 3.74
CA ILE A 284 -9.20 1.17 2.44
C ILE A 284 -7.70 0.92 2.41
N LEU A 285 -6.86 1.82 2.95
CA LEU A 285 -5.41 1.58 3.07
C LEU A 285 -5.10 0.32 3.91
N SER A 286 -5.88 0.06 4.97
CA SER A 286 -5.76 -1.16 5.77
C SER A 286 -6.10 -2.41 4.95
N VAL A 287 -7.19 -2.39 4.18
CA VAL A 287 -7.56 -3.51 3.28
C VAL A 287 -6.50 -3.69 2.19
N TYR A 288 -5.99 -2.60 1.64
CA TYR A 288 -4.91 -2.60 0.66
C TYR A 288 -3.64 -3.25 1.24
N ALA A 289 -3.26 -2.98 2.47
CA ALA A 289 -2.09 -3.59 3.10
C ALA A 289 -2.22 -5.13 3.15
N ILE A 290 -3.40 -5.64 3.53
CA ILE A 290 -3.70 -7.08 3.52
C ILE A 290 -3.62 -7.64 2.10
N ALA A 291 -4.33 -7.03 1.15
CA ALA A 291 -4.40 -7.49 -0.24
C ALA A 291 -3.03 -7.43 -0.93
N GLY A 292 -2.25 -6.39 -0.66
CA GLY A 292 -0.88 -6.19 -1.16
C GLY A 292 0.07 -7.27 -0.64
N CYS A 293 0.05 -7.55 0.66
CA CYS A 293 0.81 -8.64 1.26
C CYS A 293 0.45 -9.99 0.62
N ALA A 294 -0.84 -10.26 0.44
CA ALA A 294 -1.28 -11.52 -0.14
C ALA A 294 -0.93 -11.64 -1.63
N ALA A 295 -0.96 -10.53 -2.38
CA ALA A 295 -0.49 -10.49 -3.77
C ALA A 295 1.03 -10.70 -3.88
N GLN A 296 1.81 -10.16 -2.94
CA GLN A 296 3.25 -10.43 -2.85
C GLN A 296 3.52 -11.92 -2.63
N ASP A 297 2.77 -12.56 -1.73
CA ASP A 297 2.90 -13.99 -1.47
C ASP A 297 2.62 -14.83 -2.71
N LEU A 298 1.53 -14.51 -3.42
CA LEU A 298 1.17 -15.20 -4.65
C LEU A 298 2.26 -15.10 -5.71
N ARG A 299 2.85 -13.92 -5.88
CA ARG A 299 3.95 -13.71 -6.84
C ARG A 299 5.17 -14.57 -6.49
N VAL A 300 5.51 -14.61 -5.21
CA VAL A 300 6.64 -15.39 -4.70
C VAL A 300 6.37 -16.89 -4.88
N THR A 301 5.15 -17.38 -4.63
CA THR A 301 4.78 -18.80 -4.85
C THR A 301 4.69 -19.22 -6.32
N LYS A 302 4.49 -18.27 -7.23
CA LYS A 302 4.40 -18.55 -8.67
C LYS A 302 5.76 -18.49 -9.37
N GLU A 303 6.85 -18.35 -8.61
CA GLU A 303 8.21 -18.22 -9.17
C GLU A 303 8.33 -17.06 -10.18
N GLU A 304 7.45 -16.06 -10.10
CA GLU A 304 7.50 -14.85 -10.94
C GLU A 304 8.70 -13.94 -10.57
N GLY A 305 9.66 -14.48 -9.80
CA GLY A 305 10.88 -13.83 -9.35
C GLY A 305 10.63 -13.01 -8.09
N SER A 306 11.38 -13.34 -7.04
CA SER A 306 11.61 -12.39 -5.95
C SER A 306 12.33 -11.16 -6.50
N VAL A 307 12.20 -10.04 -5.80
CA VAL A 307 12.72 -8.74 -6.22
C VAL A 307 14.25 -8.76 -6.30
N GLY A 308 14.81 -9.13 -7.47
CA GLY A 308 16.24 -9.04 -7.73
C GLY A 308 17.11 -9.96 -6.87
N THR A 309 16.55 -11.06 -6.38
CA THR A 309 17.28 -12.12 -5.68
C THR A 309 17.04 -13.42 -6.42
N VAL A 310 18.10 -13.96 -7.03
CA VAL A 310 18.11 -15.31 -7.58
C VAL A 310 18.20 -16.24 -6.37
N PHE A 311 17.06 -16.76 -5.92
CA PHE A 311 17.03 -17.77 -4.87
C PHE A 311 17.17 -19.14 -5.52
N ASP A 312 17.89 -20.03 -4.84
CA ASP A 312 17.85 -21.46 -5.19
C ASP A 312 16.42 -21.96 -4.90
N PRO A 313 15.63 -22.28 -5.95
CA PRO A 313 14.17 -22.31 -5.88
C PRO A 313 13.60 -23.42 -4.97
N ASP A 314 14.36 -24.50 -4.74
CA ASP A 314 13.72 -25.74 -4.29
C ASP A 314 13.64 -25.94 -2.77
N GLU A 315 14.51 -25.35 -1.93
CA GLU A 315 14.48 -25.63 -0.48
C GLU A 315 14.27 -24.41 0.41
N SER A 316 14.85 -23.28 0.04
CA SER A 316 14.98 -22.13 0.95
C SER A 316 13.68 -21.33 1.13
N LEU A 317 12.94 -21.10 0.05
CA LEU A 317 11.72 -20.29 0.06
C LEU A 317 10.50 -21.05 0.60
N GLN A 318 10.37 -22.32 0.25
CA GLN A 318 9.31 -23.18 0.77
C GLN A 318 9.48 -23.38 2.28
N GLY A 319 10.73 -23.54 2.75
CA GLY A 319 11.07 -23.57 4.17
C GLY A 319 10.57 -22.31 4.90
N PHE A 320 10.89 -21.12 4.37
CA PHE A 320 10.42 -19.85 4.93
C PHE A 320 8.89 -19.76 5.05
N PHE A 321 8.16 -20.15 4.01
CA PHE A 321 6.68 -20.14 4.01
C PHE A 321 6.09 -21.17 4.98
N ARG A 322 6.74 -22.33 5.11
CA ARG A 322 6.35 -23.37 6.04
C ARG A 322 6.58 -22.93 7.48
N GLU A 323 7.60 -22.13 7.74
CA GLU A 323 7.98 -21.67 9.07
C GLU A 323 7.25 -20.39 9.52
N THR A 324 6.82 -19.55 8.58
CA THR A 324 6.17 -18.25 8.88
C THR A 324 4.67 -18.26 8.59
N SER A 325 3.97 -17.23 9.04
CA SER A 325 2.54 -17.06 8.78
C SER A 325 2.22 -15.69 8.20
N PHE A 326 1.14 -15.63 7.41
CA PHE A 326 0.56 -14.38 6.97
C PHE A 326 0.02 -13.58 8.15
N TRP A 327 -0.88 -14.19 8.93
CA TRP A 327 -1.45 -13.55 10.11
C TRP A 327 -0.43 -13.49 11.25
N PRO A 328 -0.38 -12.36 12.00
CA PRO A 328 0.46 -12.24 13.18
C PRO A 328 0.22 -13.37 14.19
N PHE A 329 1.31 -13.91 14.74
CA PHE A 329 1.34 -14.97 15.77
C PHE A 329 0.80 -16.34 15.34
N GLN A 330 0.20 -16.49 14.15
CA GLN A 330 -0.38 -17.76 13.73
C GLN A 330 0.67 -18.88 13.69
N ALA A 331 1.88 -18.64 13.18
CA ALA A 331 2.95 -19.66 13.18
C ALA A 331 3.36 -20.11 14.59
N ILE A 332 3.29 -19.21 15.58
CA ILE A 332 3.58 -19.49 16.98
C ILE A 332 2.44 -20.30 17.61
N LEU A 333 1.19 -19.96 17.29
CA LEU A 333 0.01 -20.70 17.73
C LEU A 333 -0.02 -22.13 17.13
N ASP A 334 0.44 -22.27 15.89
CA ASP A 334 0.60 -23.56 15.20
C ASP A 334 1.83 -24.37 15.69
N SER A 335 2.60 -23.85 16.66
CA SER A 335 3.86 -24.44 17.14
C SER A 335 4.94 -24.62 16.06
N ARG A 336 4.84 -23.88 14.93
CA ARG A 336 5.87 -23.83 13.88
C ARG A 336 7.05 -22.92 14.26
N GLN A 337 6.87 -22.11 15.29
CA GLN A 337 7.85 -21.16 15.83
C GLN A 337 7.83 -21.21 17.36
N SER A 338 9.00 -21.26 18.02
CA SER A 338 9.11 -21.16 19.48
C SER A 338 8.84 -19.73 19.95
N ARG A 339 8.06 -19.60 21.04
CA ARG A 339 7.78 -18.31 21.70
C ARG A 339 9.05 -17.72 22.31
N GLU A 340 9.85 -18.57 22.92
CA GLU A 340 11.09 -18.22 23.63
C GLU A 340 12.15 -17.75 22.64
N GLU A 341 12.32 -18.43 21.51
CA GLU A 341 13.22 -18.00 20.44
C GLU A 341 12.75 -16.67 19.84
N THR A 342 11.45 -16.56 19.52
CA THR A 342 10.90 -15.31 18.97
C THR A 342 11.14 -14.13 19.90
N ALA A 343 10.90 -14.29 21.20
CA ALA A 343 11.13 -13.22 22.19
C ALA A 343 12.61 -12.84 22.33
N LYS A 344 13.55 -13.79 22.15
CA LYS A 344 14.99 -13.52 22.23
C LYS A 344 15.54 -12.81 21.00
N GLU A 345 14.96 -13.06 19.83
CA GLU A 345 15.43 -12.50 18.56
C GLU A 345 14.87 -11.12 18.25
N ILE A 346 13.75 -10.72 18.88
CA ILE A 346 13.21 -9.37 18.71
C ILE A 346 14.20 -8.36 19.28
N ASN A 347 14.59 -7.39 18.45
CA ASN A 347 15.32 -6.22 18.92
C ASN A 347 14.37 -5.30 19.71
N TRP A 348 14.21 -5.58 21.00
CA TRP A 348 13.32 -4.85 21.90
C TRP A 348 13.66 -3.37 22.01
N ILE A 349 14.94 -3.01 21.92
CA ILE A 349 15.38 -1.61 21.97
C ILE A 349 14.81 -0.87 20.76
N ALA A 350 14.95 -1.43 19.56
CA ALA A 350 14.41 -0.84 18.35
C ALA A 350 12.88 -0.81 18.34
N LEU A 351 12.22 -1.83 18.88
CA LEU A 351 10.76 -1.85 19.02
C LEU A 351 10.28 -0.73 19.96
N VAL A 352 10.86 -0.62 21.15
CA VAL A 352 10.48 0.40 22.14
C VAL A 352 10.80 1.81 21.65
N ALA A 353 12.01 2.04 21.13
CA ALA A 353 12.39 3.33 20.55
C ALA A 353 11.51 3.67 19.33
N GLY A 354 11.26 2.69 18.46
CA GLY A 354 10.37 2.82 17.32
C GLY A 354 8.94 3.16 17.73
N THR A 355 8.41 2.57 18.82
CA THR A 355 7.08 2.92 19.34
C THR A 355 7.03 4.35 19.85
N GLY A 356 8.09 4.82 20.53
CA GLY A 356 8.19 6.22 20.95
C GLY A 356 8.23 7.20 19.77
N ILE A 357 8.99 6.87 18.72
CA ILE A 357 9.02 7.64 17.47
C ILE A 357 7.65 7.59 16.78
N GLY A 358 7.05 6.40 16.69
CA GLY A 358 5.73 6.19 16.10
C GLY A 358 4.65 7.02 16.79
N PHE A 359 4.67 7.11 18.13
CA PHE A 359 3.77 7.99 18.88
C PHE A 359 3.94 9.46 18.48
N LYS A 360 5.18 9.95 18.35
CA LYS A 360 5.45 11.33 17.97
C LYS A 360 5.03 11.64 16.53
N ILE A 361 5.21 10.69 15.62
CA ILE A 361 4.72 10.81 14.24
C ILE A 361 3.19 10.85 14.23
N GLU A 362 2.52 9.99 14.98
CA GLU A 362 1.06 9.94 15.05
C GLU A 362 0.49 11.22 15.69
N GLU A 363 1.09 11.71 16.78
CA GLU A 363 0.72 12.98 17.42
C GLU A 363 0.86 14.16 16.44
N ALA A 364 1.98 14.24 15.73
CA ALA A 364 2.21 15.28 14.73
C ALA A 364 1.24 15.16 13.55
N PHE A 365 0.94 13.94 13.10
CA PHE A 365 0.02 13.69 11.99
C PHE A 365 -1.43 14.06 12.35
N VAL A 366 -1.91 13.65 13.52
CA VAL A 366 -3.27 14.01 13.99
C VAL A 366 -3.38 15.51 14.24
N SER A 367 -2.36 16.13 14.85
CA SER A 367 -2.33 17.58 15.03
C SER A 367 -2.36 18.33 13.69
N PHE A 368 -1.64 17.83 12.68
CA PHE A 368 -1.72 18.34 11.32
C PHE A 368 -3.14 18.23 10.76
N LEU A 369 -3.80 17.06 10.87
CA LEU A 369 -5.18 16.89 10.38
C LEU A 369 -6.19 17.80 11.11
N GLN A 370 -6.06 17.93 12.43
CA GLN A 370 -6.89 18.82 13.24
C GLN A 370 -6.75 20.29 12.81
N SER A 371 -5.54 20.72 12.44
CA SER A 371 -5.32 22.09 11.98
C SER A 371 -6.12 22.46 10.72
N PHE A 372 -6.50 21.50 9.87
CA PHE A 372 -7.39 21.73 8.72
C PHE A 372 -8.87 21.80 9.10
N ALA A 373 -9.24 21.14 10.19
CA ALA A 373 -10.61 21.14 10.71
C ALA A 373 -10.95 22.45 11.45
N GLU A 374 -9.94 23.17 11.96
CA GLU A 374 -10.10 24.41 12.72
C GLU A 374 -10.11 25.69 11.86
N ILE A 375 -9.79 25.62 10.56
CA ILE A 375 -9.72 26.81 9.70
C ILE A 375 -11.13 27.38 9.52
N PRO A 376 -11.45 28.57 10.08
CA PRO A 376 -12.75 29.17 9.87
C PRO A 376 -12.85 29.61 8.40
N ILE A 377 -13.84 29.09 7.67
CA ILE A 377 -14.15 29.56 6.32
C ILE A 377 -14.72 30.97 6.45
N SER A 378 -13.89 31.98 6.21
CA SER A 378 -14.22 33.42 6.28
C SER A 378 -14.98 33.91 5.06
#